data_AF-A0A7C3IZM1-F1
#
_entry.id   AF-A0A7C3IZM1-F1
#
_cell.length_a   1.000
_cell.length_b   1.000
_cell.length_c   1.000
_cell.angle_alpha   90.00
_cell.angle_beta   90.00
_cell.angle_gamma   90.00
#
_symmetry.space_group_name_H-M   'P 1'
#
loop_
_entity.id
_entity.type
_entity.pdbx_description
1 polymer ?
#
loop_
_entity_poly.entity_id
_entity_poly.type
_entity_poly.pdbx_seq_one_letter_code
_entity_poly.pdbx_strand_id
1 'polypeptide(L)'
;MRVCKALMLGFLAVAGEAGEAARVVASTQAGWPQWRGPRRDGISDEKGLLQEWPEGGPKALWSVRDLGKGWSSPIIANDTLYVTGDVGDDLVIFAFDLDGKPKWQAKNGRSWKGSYPGARGSCTYDEGHLYHINAHNRIACLDAASGKELWAVDALQRFEGRNIPWAIAHHPLVDGSRVIITPGGKKALMAALDKKTGETAWASEPLVFERTVRPGGGELAEPRREADAPGYASPLLFELGGRRHLVSCSARHVFGVDADTGKLLWTAPMPTRYEVIANTPVLYKDCAFVTAPDFHGDQGGRLLRIVVEGDGVRAEELWRTDLDTCHGGLIALGDVFWGSWYRRYDGVGCIDALTGKTLRRTSELSMGSMVYADGRLYYLAQRGVMALLKPDPSDFRIVSQFAFPGGEGRRSDVWAHPVILDGRLYLRHHELLVCYDVKAR
;
A
#
# COMPACT_ATOMS: atom_id res chain seq x y z
N MET A 1 -21.72 50.01 33.41
CA MET A 1 -21.02 49.91 32.10
C MET A 1 -20.61 48.47 31.88
N ARG A 2 -21.00 47.91 30.72
CA ARG A 2 -20.48 46.72 30.03
C ARG A 2 -20.42 45.39 30.80
N VAL A 3 -21.39 44.53 30.53
CA VAL A 3 -21.24 43.07 30.60
C VAL A 3 -21.20 42.55 29.16
N CYS A 4 -20.09 41.92 28.78
CA CYS A 4 -19.91 41.26 27.48
C CYS A 4 -20.80 40.01 27.39
N LYS A 5 -21.67 39.95 26.37
CA LYS A 5 -22.29 38.71 25.91
C LYS A 5 -21.48 38.18 24.73
N ALA A 6 -20.80 37.06 24.94
CA ALA A 6 -20.23 36.26 23.86
C ALA A 6 -21.38 35.56 23.12
N LEU A 7 -21.50 35.78 21.81
CA LEU A 7 -22.34 34.95 20.94
C LEU A 7 -21.60 33.63 20.70
N MET A 8 -22.13 32.54 21.26
CA MET A 8 -21.88 31.20 20.73
C MET A 8 -22.68 31.06 19.44
N LEU A 9 -22.01 31.03 18.29
CA LEU A 9 -22.60 30.46 17.07
C LEU A 9 -22.61 28.94 17.23
N GLY A 10 -23.79 28.37 17.48
CA GLY A 10 -24.01 26.94 17.34
C GLY A 10 -23.94 26.55 15.87
N PHE A 11 -23.04 25.62 15.53
CA PHE A 11 -23.07 24.91 14.26
C PHE A 11 -24.34 24.05 14.24
N LEU A 12 -25.32 24.42 13.41
CA LEU A 12 -26.36 23.49 13.00
C LEU A 12 -25.71 22.39 12.18
N ALA A 13 -25.70 21.16 12.71
CA ALA A 13 -25.50 19.97 11.92
C ALA A 13 -26.67 19.89 10.92
N VAL A 14 -26.39 20.19 9.65
CA VAL A 14 -27.29 19.81 8.56
C VAL A 14 -27.22 18.29 8.49
N ALA A 15 -28.28 17.62 8.96
CA ALA A 15 -28.51 16.22 8.69
C ALA A 15 -28.80 16.06 7.20
N GLY A 16 -27.75 15.98 6.39
CA GLY A 16 -27.85 15.50 5.02
C GLY A 16 -28.18 14.01 5.06
N GLU A 17 -29.05 13.57 4.15
CA GLU A 17 -29.29 12.14 3.88
C GLU A 17 -27.95 11.41 3.84
N ALA A 18 -27.84 10.29 4.54
CA ALA A 18 -26.63 9.49 4.54
C ALA A 18 -26.35 9.04 3.10
N GLY A 19 -25.43 9.74 2.44
CA GLY A 19 -24.96 9.38 1.11
C GLY A 19 -24.42 7.95 1.11
N GLU A 20 -24.51 7.29 -0.04
CA GLU A 20 -23.94 5.96 -0.23
C GLU A 20 -22.46 5.95 0.18
N ALA A 21 -22.07 5.04 1.08
CA ALA A 21 -20.66 4.89 1.47
C ALA A 21 -19.90 4.14 0.38
N ALA A 22 -18.63 4.50 0.17
CA ALA A 22 -17.79 3.78 -0.78
C ALA A 22 -17.54 2.34 -0.30
N ARG A 23 -17.63 1.39 -1.21
CA ARG A 23 -17.43 -0.04 -0.93
C ARG A 23 -16.23 -0.57 -1.69
N VAL A 24 -15.21 -1.04 -0.98
CA VAL A 24 -14.06 -1.71 -1.61
C VAL A 24 -14.53 -2.94 -2.39
N VAL A 25 -14.05 -3.10 -3.62
CA VAL A 25 -14.24 -4.32 -4.41
C VAL A 25 -13.13 -5.29 -4.05
N ALA A 26 -13.47 -6.33 -3.29
CA ALA A 26 -12.53 -7.37 -2.90
C ALA A 26 -12.21 -8.32 -4.06
N SER A 27 -11.00 -8.90 -4.04
CA SER A 27 -10.69 -10.08 -4.85
C SER A 27 -11.62 -11.23 -4.46
N THR A 28 -12.05 -11.99 -5.46
CA THR A 28 -12.87 -13.20 -5.29
C THR A 28 -12.02 -14.45 -4.99
N GLN A 29 -10.69 -14.32 -5.00
CA GLN A 29 -9.78 -15.43 -4.76
C GLN A 29 -9.65 -15.73 -3.27
N ALA A 30 -9.55 -17.01 -2.92
CA ALA A 30 -9.42 -17.45 -1.53
C ALA A 30 -8.04 -17.09 -0.93
N GLY A 31 -8.00 -16.98 0.40
CA GLY A 31 -6.78 -16.73 1.16
C GLY A 31 -6.36 -15.26 1.20
N TRP A 32 -5.08 -15.01 0.93
CA TRP A 32 -4.46 -13.67 0.88
C TRP A 32 -3.87 -13.41 -0.52
N PRO A 33 -4.73 -13.26 -1.55
CA PRO A 33 -4.31 -13.40 -2.95
C PRO A 33 -3.51 -12.22 -3.50
N GLN A 34 -3.43 -11.11 -2.77
CA GLN A 34 -2.84 -9.87 -3.26
C GLN A 34 -2.27 -9.01 -2.14
N TRP A 35 -1.60 -7.93 -2.53
CA TRP A 35 -1.09 -6.90 -1.63
C TRP A 35 -2.12 -6.49 -0.57
N ARG A 36 -1.75 -6.62 0.71
CA ARG A 36 -2.59 -6.26 1.86
C ARG A 36 -3.95 -6.97 1.92
N GLY A 37 -4.06 -8.16 1.31
CA GLY A 37 -5.20 -9.05 1.44
C GLY A 37 -6.30 -8.82 0.41
N PRO A 38 -7.42 -9.56 0.48
CA PRO A 38 -8.48 -9.53 -0.53
C PRO A 38 -9.01 -8.13 -0.84
N ARG A 39 -9.02 -7.22 0.15
CA ARG A 39 -9.51 -5.84 0.03
C ARG A 39 -8.40 -4.79 -0.13
N ARG A 40 -7.11 -5.17 -0.09
CA ARG A 40 -5.95 -4.26 -0.07
C ARG A 40 -5.91 -3.25 1.10
N ASP A 41 -6.73 -3.47 2.12
CA ASP A 41 -6.89 -2.58 3.28
C ASP A 41 -6.02 -2.99 4.49
N GLY A 42 -5.35 -4.15 4.42
CA GLY A 42 -4.55 -4.67 5.52
C GLY A 42 -5.40 -5.11 6.72
N ILE A 43 -6.65 -5.47 6.49
CA ILE A 43 -7.57 -6.02 7.50
C ILE A 43 -7.78 -7.49 7.17
N SER A 44 -7.41 -8.38 8.09
CA SER A 44 -7.73 -9.81 8.05
C SER A 44 -8.99 -10.10 8.84
N ASP A 45 -9.85 -10.96 8.29
CA ASP A 45 -11.10 -11.38 8.92
C ASP A 45 -10.93 -12.54 9.91
N GLU A 46 -9.69 -13.06 10.02
CA GLU A 46 -9.29 -14.12 10.97
C GLU A 46 -9.74 -13.82 12.40
N LYS A 47 -10.11 -14.90 13.10
CA LYS A 47 -10.61 -14.92 14.49
C LYS A 47 -9.95 -16.04 15.28
N GLY A 48 -10.01 -15.96 16.60
CA GLY A 48 -9.41 -16.97 17.47
C GLY A 48 -7.89 -16.91 17.42
N LEU A 49 -7.34 -15.69 17.37
CA LEU A 49 -5.91 -15.43 17.39
C LEU A 49 -5.45 -15.09 18.81
N LEU A 50 -4.18 -15.35 19.09
CA LEU A 50 -3.54 -14.97 20.35
C LEU A 50 -3.69 -13.46 20.59
N GLN A 51 -4.32 -13.13 21.72
CA GLN A 51 -4.58 -11.74 22.14
C GLN A 51 -3.40 -11.10 22.87
N GLU A 52 -2.41 -11.93 23.24
CA GLU A 52 -1.12 -11.61 23.86
C GLU A 52 -0.15 -12.76 23.51
N TRP A 53 1.12 -12.43 23.26
CA TRP A 53 2.17 -13.42 22.99
C TRP A 53 2.99 -13.73 24.24
N PRO A 54 3.55 -14.96 24.37
CA PRO A 54 4.50 -15.25 25.43
C PRO A 54 5.81 -14.46 25.26
N GLU A 55 6.61 -14.43 26.33
CA GLU A 55 7.96 -13.86 26.28
C GLU A 55 8.78 -14.53 25.16
N GLY A 56 9.38 -13.74 24.29
CA GLY A 56 10.09 -14.22 23.10
C GLY A 56 9.24 -14.36 21.82
N GLY A 57 7.92 -14.17 21.92
CA GLY A 57 7.00 -14.18 20.78
C GLY A 57 6.31 -15.53 20.54
N PRO A 58 5.39 -15.59 19.56
CA PRO A 58 4.67 -16.81 19.20
C PRO A 58 5.63 -17.92 18.72
N LYS A 59 5.15 -19.17 18.74
CA LYS A 59 5.95 -20.32 18.32
C LYS A 59 6.27 -20.22 16.81
N ALA A 60 7.55 -20.21 16.45
CA ALA A 60 7.95 -20.38 15.05
C ALA A 60 7.63 -21.79 14.57
N LEU A 61 6.92 -21.90 13.43
CA LEU A 61 6.58 -23.15 12.78
C LEU A 61 7.69 -23.60 11.82
N TRP A 62 8.17 -22.67 11.01
CA TRP A 62 9.25 -22.88 10.05
C TRP A 62 9.87 -21.55 9.64
N SER A 63 11.02 -21.62 8.98
CA SER A 63 11.68 -20.48 8.36
C SER A 63 12.31 -20.91 7.05
N VAL A 64 12.32 -20.01 6.07
CA VAL A 64 13.07 -20.16 4.83
C VAL A 64 14.11 -19.04 4.74
N ARG A 65 15.28 -19.39 4.23
CA ARG A 65 16.40 -18.48 3.97
C ARG A 65 16.64 -18.40 2.46
N ASP A 66 17.59 -17.57 2.07
CA ASP A 66 18.06 -17.44 0.68
C ASP A 66 17.00 -16.92 -0.30
N LEU A 67 15.98 -16.18 0.19
CA LEU A 67 15.00 -15.50 -0.66
C LEU A 67 15.57 -14.32 -1.44
N GLY A 68 16.85 -13.97 -1.24
CA GLY A 68 17.45 -12.76 -1.80
C GLY A 68 16.94 -11.48 -1.14
N LYS A 69 17.53 -10.35 -1.55
CA LYS A 69 17.21 -9.04 -0.95
C LYS A 69 15.83 -8.58 -1.39
N GLY A 70 14.98 -8.18 -0.46
CA GLY A 70 13.73 -7.53 -0.79
C GLY A 70 12.80 -7.24 0.38
N TRP A 71 11.70 -6.58 0.07
CA TRP A 71 10.67 -6.10 0.99
C TRP A 71 9.26 -6.52 0.56
N SER A 72 9.14 -7.39 -0.47
CA SER A 72 7.81 -7.82 -0.90
C SER A 72 7.16 -8.67 0.18
N SER A 73 5.86 -8.45 0.35
CA SER A 73 5.06 -9.21 1.30
C SER A 73 4.64 -10.52 0.64
N PRO A 74 4.58 -11.63 1.39
CA PRO A 74 4.07 -12.86 0.80
C PRO A 74 2.60 -12.67 0.40
N ILE A 75 2.17 -13.35 -0.64
CA ILE A 75 0.75 -13.61 -0.88
C ILE A 75 0.51 -15.11 -0.74
N ILE A 76 -0.70 -15.50 -0.36
CA ILE A 76 -1.07 -16.90 -0.18
C ILE A 76 -2.37 -17.14 -0.93
N ALA A 77 -2.34 -18.03 -1.91
CA ALA A 77 -3.51 -18.44 -2.67
C ALA A 77 -3.40 -19.92 -3.02
N ASN A 78 -4.51 -20.65 -2.87
CA ASN A 78 -4.60 -22.08 -3.20
C ASN A 78 -3.41 -22.90 -2.65
N ASP A 79 -3.24 -22.84 -1.33
CA ASP A 79 -2.20 -23.55 -0.57
C ASP A 79 -0.75 -23.29 -1.03
N THR A 80 -0.53 -22.15 -1.68
CA THR A 80 0.78 -21.75 -2.18
C THR A 80 1.10 -20.34 -1.71
N LEU A 81 2.28 -20.20 -1.10
CA LEU A 81 2.86 -18.91 -0.73
C LEU A 81 3.77 -18.43 -1.86
N TYR A 82 3.59 -17.18 -2.29
CA TYR A 82 4.45 -16.52 -3.28
C TYR A 82 5.14 -15.30 -2.69
N VAL A 83 6.44 -15.16 -2.93
CA VAL A 83 7.26 -14.05 -2.42
C VAL A 83 8.40 -13.76 -3.40
N THR A 84 8.87 -12.51 -3.48
CA THR A 84 9.87 -12.09 -4.48
C THR A 84 11.15 -11.57 -3.85
N GLY A 85 12.31 -11.81 -4.44
CA GLY A 85 13.58 -11.28 -3.96
C GLY A 85 14.65 -11.17 -5.03
N ASP A 86 15.58 -10.25 -4.84
CA ASP A 86 16.70 -10.05 -5.76
C ASP A 86 17.83 -11.03 -5.42
N VAL A 87 18.15 -11.92 -6.35
CA VAL A 87 19.24 -12.92 -6.26
C VAL A 87 20.22 -12.66 -7.39
N GLY A 88 21.44 -12.26 -7.04
CA GLY A 88 22.43 -11.84 -8.03
C GLY A 88 21.91 -10.70 -8.90
N ASP A 89 21.85 -10.91 -10.21
CA ASP A 89 21.41 -9.92 -11.21
C ASP A 89 19.93 -10.03 -11.58
N ASP A 90 19.20 -10.98 -10.98
CA ASP A 90 17.82 -11.26 -11.30
C ASP A 90 16.89 -10.95 -10.12
N LEU A 91 15.67 -10.53 -10.45
CA LEU A 91 14.54 -10.64 -9.53
C LEU A 91 13.93 -12.04 -9.70
N VAL A 92 13.77 -12.74 -8.59
CA VAL A 92 13.20 -14.09 -8.51
C VAL A 92 11.87 -14.06 -7.76
N ILE A 93 10.88 -14.75 -8.31
CA ILE A 93 9.61 -15.10 -7.67
C ILE A 93 9.77 -16.52 -7.14
N PHE A 94 9.53 -16.73 -5.85
CA PHE A 94 9.58 -18.01 -5.19
C PHE A 94 8.16 -18.47 -4.85
N ALA A 95 7.90 -19.76 -5.04
CA ALA A 95 6.68 -20.42 -4.60
C ALA A 95 7.01 -21.51 -3.57
N PHE A 96 6.27 -21.51 -2.47
CA PHE A 96 6.38 -22.50 -1.40
C PHE A 96 5.02 -23.12 -1.10
N ASP A 97 5.00 -24.34 -0.57
CA ASP A 97 3.82 -24.81 0.16
C ASP A 97 3.68 -24.08 1.51
N LEU A 98 2.58 -24.32 2.22
CA LEU A 98 2.33 -23.66 3.50
C LEU A 98 3.25 -24.13 4.64
N ASP A 99 4.01 -25.21 4.44
CA ASP A 99 5.03 -25.72 5.37
C ASP A 99 6.44 -25.20 5.04
N GLY A 100 6.55 -24.27 4.10
CA GLY A 100 7.81 -23.63 3.71
C GLY A 100 8.67 -24.46 2.77
N LYS A 101 8.14 -25.54 2.16
CA LYS A 101 8.89 -26.34 1.19
C LYS A 101 8.83 -25.71 -0.19
N PRO A 102 9.97 -25.58 -0.90
CA PRO A 102 10.00 -24.96 -2.21
C PRO A 102 9.20 -25.78 -3.23
N LYS A 103 8.40 -25.09 -4.04
CA LYS A 103 7.66 -25.67 -5.18
C LYS A 103 8.33 -25.32 -6.50
N TRP A 104 8.55 -24.03 -6.74
CA TRP A 104 9.25 -23.54 -7.93
C TRP A 104 9.83 -22.15 -7.70
N GLN A 105 10.73 -21.73 -8.59
CA GLN A 105 11.20 -20.35 -8.68
C GLN A 105 11.25 -19.90 -10.14
N ALA A 106 10.94 -18.63 -10.39
CA ALA A 106 10.91 -18.05 -11.74
C ALA A 106 11.53 -16.65 -11.73
N LYS A 107 12.17 -16.24 -12.82
CA LYS A 107 12.75 -14.90 -12.96
C LYS A 107 11.71 -13.92 -13.51
N ASN A 108 11.67 -12.69 -12.99
CA ASN A 108 10.89 -11.59 -13.58
C ASN A 108 11.79 -10.39 -13.87
N GLY A 109 12.79 -10.60 -14.73
CA GLY A 109 13.75 -9.59 -15.16
C GLY A 109 14.84 -9.31 -14.13
N ARG A 110 15.56 -8.21 -14.36
CA ARG A 110 16.77 -7.85 -13.61
C ARG A 110 16.46 -7.28 -12.21
N SER A 111 17.38 -7.50 -11.27
CA SER A 111 17.34 -6.92 -9.93
C SER A 111 17.53 -5.39 -9.93
N TRP A 112 17.20 -4.74 -8.81
CA TRP A 112 17.46 -3.31 -8.63
C TRP A 112 18.81 -3.06 -7.96
N LYS A 113 19.69 -2.32 -8.64
CA LYS A 113 21.04 -1.99 -8.17
C LYS A 113 21.19 -0.57 -7.62
N GLY A 114 20.14 0.26 -7.73
CA GLY A 114 20.16 1.62 -7.21
C GLY A 114 19.97 1.68 -5.70
N SER A 115 19.54 2.84 -5.21
CA SER A 115 19.30 3.05 -3.78
C SER A 115 18.26 2.07 -3.23
N TYR A 116 18.53 1.55 -2.02
CA TYR A 116 17.77 0.47 -1.40
C TYR A 116 17.65 -0.74 -2.35
N PRO A 117 18.74 -1.50 -2.61
CA PRO A 117 18.72 -2.67 -3.49
C PRO A 117 17.86 -3.80 -2.91
N GLY A 118 16.98 -4.38 -3.74
CA GLY A 118 16.07 -5.46 -3.36
C GLY A 118 14.73 -5.42 -4.10
N ALA A 119 14.07 -6.58 -4.19
CA ALA A 119 12.72 -6.69 -4.72
C ALA A 119 11.71 -5.96 -3.83
N ARG A 120 10.64 -5.41 -4.40
CA ARG A 120 9.68 -4.57 -3.67
C ARG A 120 8.24 -5.02 -3.86
N GLY A 121 7.84 -5.26 -5.10
CA GLY A 121 6.48 -5.68 -5.45
C GLY A 121 6.15 -7.09 -4.96
N SER A 122 4.98 -7.22 -4.34
CA SER A 122 4.29 -8.48 -4.07
C SER A 122 3.52 -8.95 -5.31
N CYS A 123 3.30 -10.26 -5.43
CA CYS A 123 2.50 -10.82 -6.52
C CYS A 123 0.99 -10.50 -6.33
N THR A 124 0.20 -10.80 -7.35
CA THR A 124 -1.26 -10.87 -7.29
C THR A 124 -1.72 -12.13 -8.01
N TYR A 125 -2.52 -12.94 -7.33
CA TYR A 125 -3.09 -14.18 -7.85
C TYR A 125 -4.50 -13.95 -8.39
N ASP A 126 -4.81 -14.52 -9.55
CA ASP A 126 -6.18 -14.61 -10.08
C ASP A 126 -6.33 -15.82 -11.01
N GLU A 127 -7.31 -16.70 -10.72
CA GLU A 127 -7.73 -17.80 -11.61
C GLU A 127 -6.57 -18.61 -12.22
N GLY A 128 -5.63 -19.08 -11.39
CA GLY A 128 -4.48 -19.88 -11.85
C GLY A 128 -3.30 -19.08 -12.40
N HIS A 129 -3.38 -17.76 -12.41
CA HIS A 129 -2.32 -16.87 -12.90
C HIS A 129 -1.71 -16.03 -11.77
N LEU A 130 -0.42 -15.71 -11.92
CA LEU A 130 0.30 -14.77 -11.07
C LEU A 130 0.76 -13.57 -11.87
N TYR A 131 0.44 -12.40 -11.35
CA TYR A 131 0.84 -11.11 -11.90
C TYR A 131 1.87 -10.46 -10.98
N HIS A 132 2.95 -9.92 -11.55
CA HIS A 132 3.99 -9.27 -10.76
C HIS A 132 4.66 -8.12 -11.53
N ILE A 133 5.01 -7.06 -10.80
CA ILE A 133 5.68 -5.86 -11.31
C ILE A 133 7.07 -5.76 -10.66
N ASN A 134 8.14 -5.73 -11.46
CA ASN A 134 9.49 -5.54 -10.93
C ASN A 134 9.86 -4.04 -10.77
N ALA A 135 11.02 -3.78 -10.17
CA ALA A 135 11.56 -2.43 -9.93
C ALA A 135 11.80 -1.58 -11.19
N HIS A 136 11.73 -2.18 -12.39
CA HIS A 136 11.92 -1.56 -13.69
C HIS A 136 10.60 -1.44 -14.48
N ASN A 137 9.45 -1.71 -13.85
CA ASN A 137 8.12 -1.75 -14.47
C ASN A 137 7.95 -2.83 -15.54
N ARG A 138 8.68 -3.94 -15.42
CA ARG A 138 8.33 -5.16 -16.14
C ARG A 138 7.13 -5.80 -15.44
N ILE A 139 6.02 -5.92 -16.16
CA ILE A 139 4.83 -6.63 -15.72
C ILE A 139 4.84 -8.00 -16.39
N ALA A 140 4.71 -9.06 -15.59
CA ALA A 140 4.64 -10.41 -16.09
C ALA A 140 3.39 -11.12 -15.58
N CYS A 141 2.86 -12.00 -16.42
CA CYS A 141 1.90 -13.02 -16.05
C CYS A 141 2.58 -14.38 -16.14
N LEU A 142 2.41 -15.19 -15.10
CA LEU A 142 2.94 -16.53 -14.99
C LEU A 142 1.81 -17.51 -14.69
N ASP A 143 1.93 -18.73 -15.19
CA ASP A 143 1.16 -19.85 -14.69
C ASP A 143 1.51 -20.09 -13.21
N ALA A 144 0.53 -20.04 -12.32
CA ALA A 144 0.77 -20.06 -10.87
C ALA A 144 1.24 -21.42 -10.36
N ALA A 145 0.93 -22.50 -11.08
CA ALA A 145 1.28 -23.86 -10.71
C ALA A 145 2.74 -24.19 -11.03
N SER A 146 3.26 -23.70 -12.15
CA SER A 146 4.59 -24.04 -12.67
C SER A 146 5.61 -22.89 -12.62
N GLY A 147 5.15 -21.64 -12.48
CA GLY A 147 6.01 -20.47 -12.62
C GLY A 147 6.43 -20.18 -14.06
N LYS A 148 5.79 -20.81 -15.06
CA LYS A 148 6.06 -20.54 -16.47
C LYS A 148 5.52 -19.17 -16.85
N GLU A 149 6.37 -18.32 -17.44
CA GLU A 149 5.94 -17.05 -18.02
C GLU A 149 4.99 -17.28 -19.19
N LEU A 150 3.85 -16.59 -19.16
CA LEU A 150 2.84 -16.60 -20.23
C LEU A 150 2.97 -15.36 -21.11
N TRP A 151 3.16 -14.20 -20.49
CA TRP A 151 3.46 -12.95 -21.18
C TRP A 151 4.20 -11.98 -20.26
N ALA A 152 4.92 -11.02 -20.86
CA ALA A 152 5.52 -9.91 -20.15
C ALA A 152 5.54 -8.62 -20.98
N VAL A 153 5.52 -7.48 -20.29
CA VAL A 153 5.49 -6.13 -20.87
C VAL A 153 6.43 -5.22 -20.11
N ASP A 154 7.20 -4.41 -20.83
CA ASP A 154 7.87 -3.23 -20.26
C ASP A 154 6.93 -2.02 -20.34
N ALA A 155 6.36 -1.63 -19.20
CA ALA A 155 5.41 -0.51 -19.16
C ALA A 155 6.07 0.86 -19.31
N LEU A 156 7.33 1.05 -18.88
CA LEU A 156 8.00 2.33 -19.07
C LEU A 156 8.23 2.58 -20.55
N GLN A 157 8.69 1.55 -21.28
CA GLN A 157 8.85 1.64 -22.73
C GLN A 157 7.49 1.86 -23.42
N ARG A 158 6.49 1.03 -23.11
CA ARG A 158 5.19 1.07 -23.78
C ARG A 158 4.48 2.42 -23.61
N PHE A 159 4.50 2.95 -22.39
CA PHE A 159 3.75 4.16 -22.04
C PHE A 159 4.61 5.44 -22.01
N GLU A 160 5.86 5.34 -22.46
CA GLU A 160 6.83 6.45 -22.46
C GLU A 160 6.97 7.09 -21.08
N GLY A 161 7.05 6.24 -20.06
CA GLY A 161 7.28 6.61 -18.67
C GLY A 161 8.76 6.65 -18.32
N ARG A 162 9.04 7.01 -17.08
CA ARG A 162 10.39 6.95 -16.50
C ARG A 162 10.38 6.22 -15.17
N ASN A 163 11.52 5.64 -14.82
CA ASN A 163 11.71 5.11 -13.47
C ASN A 163 11.84 6.26 -12.45
N ILE A 164 11.67 5.91 -11.18
CA ILE A 164 11.62 6.83 -10.04
C ILE A 164 12.81 6.61 -9.08
N PRO A 165 13.18 7.58 -8.24
CA PRO A 165 14.45 7.58 -7.50
C PRO A 165 14.71 6.32 -6.67
N TRP A 166 13.66 5.80 -6.03
CA TRP A 166 13.70 4.59 -5.19
C TRP A 166 13.08 3.35 -5.86
N ALA A 167 12.99 3.37 -7.20
CA ALA A 167 12.38 2.36 -8.06
C ALA A 167 10.90 2.02 -7.79
N ILE A 168 10.29 1.31 -8.73
CA ILE A 168 8.85 1.02 -8.69
C ILE A 168 8.55 -0.05 -7.64
N ALA A 169 7.50 0.19 -6.85
CA ALA A 169 7.10 -0.64 -5.72
C ALA A 169 5.58 -0.92 -5.66
N HIS A 170 4.80 -0.42 -6.62
CA HIS A 170 3.36 -0.66 -6.64
C HIS A 170 3.03 -2.11 -7.03
N HIS A 171 1.80 -2.51 -6.75
CA HIS A 171 1.31 -3.89 -6.94
C HIS A 171 0.22 -3.92 -8.02
N PRO A 172 0.26 -4.88 -8.97
CA PRO A 172 -0.78 -5.00 -10.00
C PRO A 172 -2.12 -5.28 -9.33
N LEU A 173 -3.21 -4.70 -9.80
CA LEU A 173 -4.58 -5.04 -9.35
C LEU A 173 -5.28 -5.81 -10.46
N VAL A 174 -5.88 -6.95 -10.15
CA VAL A 174 -6.67 -7.70 -11.13
C VAL A 174 -8.15 -7.40 -10.93
N ASP A 175 -8.82 -7.04 -12.02
CA ASP A 175 -10.26 -6.78 -12.06
C ASP A 175 -10.89 -7.39 -13.31
N GLY A 176 -11.67 -8.46 -13.14
CA GLY A 176 -12.31 -9.18 -14.23
C GLY A 176 -11.29 -9.71 -15.25
N SER A 177 -11.27 -9.13 -16.45
CA SER A 177 -10.33 -9.47 -17.52
C SER A 177 -9.08 -8.60 -17.55
N ARG A 178 -8.87 -7.72 -16.57
CA ARG A 178 -7.88 -6.64 -16.63
C ARG A 178 -6.85 -6.71 -15.52
N VAL A 179 -5.62 -6.33 -15.84
CA VAL A 179 -4.53 -6.05 -14.89
C VAL A 179 -4.27 -4.55 -14.89
N ILE A 180 -4.58 -3.88 -13.79
CA ILE A 180 -4.45 -2.44 -13.60
C ILE A 180 -3.05 -2.11 -13.10
N ILE A 181 -2.42 -1.15 -13.77
CA ILE A 181 -1.05 -0.67 -13.51
C ILE A 181 -0.98 0.85 -13.58
N THR A 182 0.00 1.46 -12.89
CA THR A 182 0.21 2.92 -12.90
C THR A 182 1.55 3.26 -13.57
N PRO A 183 1.64 3.20 -14.92
CA PRO A 183 2.91 3.30 -15.62
C PRO A 183 3.50 4.71 -15.65
N GLY A 184 2.71 5.76 -15.39
CA GLY A 184 3.14 7.15 -15.33
C GLY A 184 4.05 7.58 -16.48
N GLY A 185 3.46 8.03 -17.57
CA GLY A 185 4.22 8.45 -18.75
C GLY A 185 3.39 9.29 -19.72
N LYS A 186 3.98 9.59 -20.87
CA LYS A 186 3.37 10.46 -21.88
C LYS A 186 2.16 9.85 -22.57
N LYS A 187 1.99 8.53 -22.52
CA LYS A 187 0.87 7.81 -23.14
C LYS A 187 -0.18 7.35 -22.14
N ALA A 188 0.14 7.27 -20.84
CA ALA A 188 -0.81 6.85 -19.82
C ALA A 188 -0.39 7.29 -18.42
N LEU A 189 -1.33 7.81 -17.64
CA LEU A 189 -1.19 7.90 -16.17
C LEU A 189 -1.36 6.52 -15.52
N MET A 190 -2.48 5.88 -15.84
CA MET A 190 -2.90 4.54 -15.44
C MET A 190 -3.30 3.75 -16.70
N ALA A 191 -3.15 2.43 -16.68
CA ALA A 191 -3.58 1.58 -17.77
C ALA A 191 -4.15 0.25 -17.26
N ALA A 192 -5.06 -0.33 -18.03
CA ALA A 192 -5.44 -1.73 -17.91
C ALA A 192 -4.80 -2.54 -19.04
N LEU A 193 -4.22 -3.66 -18.68
CA LEU A 193 -3.78 -4.68 -19.62
C LEU A 193 -4.80 -5.83 -19.65
N ASP A 194 -5.04 -6.44 -20.79
CA ASP A 194 -5.73 -7.73 -20.85
C ASP A 194 -4.96 -8.77 -20.04
N LYS A 195 -5.65 -9.47 -19.14
CA LYS A 195 -5.00 -10.38 -18.19
C LYS A 195 -4.40 -11.63 -18.83
N LYS A 196 -4.83 -11.99 -20.04
CA LYS A 196 -4.39 -13.17 -20.78
C LYS A 196 -3.28 -12.86 -21.78
N THR A 197 -3.29 -11.68 -22.39
CA THR A 197 -2.34 -11.32 -23.45
C THR A 197 -1.32 -10.26 -23.06
N GLY A 198 -1.63 -9.45 -22.03
CA GLY A 198 -0.85 -8.28 -21.66
C GLY A 198 -1.01 -7.10 -22.63
N GLU A 199 -1.92 -7.16 -23.61
CA GLU A 199 -2.23 -6.04 -24.50
C GLU A 199 -2.95 -4.91 -23.74
N THR A 200 -2.79 -3.66 -24.17
CA THR A 200 -3.47 -2.53 -23.50
C THR A 200 -4.97 -2.54 -23.81
N ALA A 201 -5.80 -2.74 -22.79
CA ALA A 201 -7.26 -2.68 -22.89
C ALA A 201 -7.77 -1.24 -22.84
N TRP A 202 -7.21 -0.42 -21.94
CA TRP A 202 -7.42 1.02 -21.90
C TRP A 202 -6.22 1.74 -21.30
N ALA A 203 -6.11 3.04 -21.58
CA ALA A 203 -5.09 3.93 -21.04
C ALA A 203 -5.73 5.27 -20.65
N SER A 204 -5.51 5.71 -19.42
CA SER A 204 -5.96 7.01 -18.93
C SER A 204 -5.12 8.14 -19.50
N GLU A 205 -5.73 9.33 -19.63
CA GLU A 205 -5.04 10.55 -20.03
C GLU A 205 -3.78 10.78 -19.17
N PRO A 206 -2.64 11.17 -19.79
CA PRO A 206 -1.43 11.49 -19.05
C PRO A 206 -1.59 12.82 -18.30
N LEU A 207 -0.94 12.94 -17.14
CA LEU A 207 -0.80 14.22 -16.45
C LEU A 207 0.49 14.89 -16.87
N VAL A 208 0.42 16.13 -17.33
CA VAL A 208 1.58 16.90 -17.80
C VAL A 208 1.63 18.23 -17.06
N PHE A 209 2.80 18.60 -16.55
CA PHE A 209 3.00 19.83 -15.80
C PHE A 209 4.33 20.48 -16.17
N GLU A 210 4.50 21.72 -15.75
CA GLU A 210 5.77 22.43 -15.83
C GLU A 210 6.54 22.23 -14.53
N ARG A 211 7.69 21.56 -14.62
CA ARG A 211 8.63 21.44 -13.52
C ARG A 211 9.53 22.66 -13.47
N THR A 212 9.61 23.29 -12.30
CA THR A 212 10.57 24.34 -11.98
C THR A 212 11.60 23.92 -10.92
N VAL A 213 11.34 22.83 -10.18
CA VAL A 213 12.19 22.35 -9.07
C VAL A 213 12.58 20.88 -9.24
N ARG A 214 13.83 20.55 -8.93
CA ARG A 214 14.35 19.17 -8.97
C ARG A 214 13.83 18.35 -7.78
N PRO A 215 13.64 17.02 -7.93
CA PRO A 215 13.46 16.14 -6.78
C PRO A 215 14.64 16.29 -5.80
N GLY A 216 14.35 16.48 -4.52
CA GLY A 216 15.34 16.74 -3.46
C GLY A 216 15.66 18.23 -3.22
N GLY A 217 15.24 19.12 -4.12
CA GLY A 217 15.37 20.58 -4.01
C GLY A 217 16.25 21.20 -5.11
N GLY A 218 16.20 22.54 -5.20
CA GLY A 218 16.95 23.33 -6.17
C GLY A 218 16.17 23.63 -7.46
N GLU A 219 16.30 24.86 -7.94
CA GLU A 219 15.63 25.32 -9.16
C GLU A 219 16.25 24.65 -10.41
N LEU A 220 15.41 24.43 -11.42
CA LEU A 220 15.87 24.15 -12.76
C LEU A 220 16.31 25.46 -13.42
N ALA A 221 17.32 25.36 -14.29
CA ALA A 221 17.77 26.51 -15.08
C ALA A 221 16.65 27.05 -15.99
N GLU A 222 15.77 26.18 -16.47
CA GLU A 222 14.59 26.50 -17.28
C GLU A 222 13.44 25.56 -16.91
N PRO A 223 12.17 26.03 -16.93
CA PRO A 223 11.02 25.17 -16.75
C PRO A 223 10.99 24.03 -17.77
N ARG A 224 10.61 22.82 -17.33
CA ARG A 224 10.49 21.66 -18.22
C ARG A 224 9.08 21.10 -18.19
N ARG A 225 8.43 21.05 -19.35
CA ARG A 225 7.17 20.33 -19.51
C ARG A 225 7.44 18.83 -19.48
N GLU A 226 6.87 18.14 -18.50
CA GLU A 226 7.07 16.70 -18.33
C GLU A 226 5.77 15.99 -17.94
N ALA A 227 5.64 14.74 -18.38
CA ALA A 227 4.58 13.86 -17.91
C ALA A 227 4.89 13.41 -16.48
N ASP A 228 3.84 13.17 -15.70
CA ASP A 228 3.96 12.57 -14.38
C ASP A 228 4.53 11.16 -14.48
N ALA A 229 5.15 10.71 -13.40
CA ALA A 229 5.82 9.43 -13.29
C ALA A 229 4.99 8.49 -12.39
N PRO A 230 5.30 7.19 -12.37
CA PRO A 230 4.66 6.26 -11.43
C PRO A 230 4.76 6.77 -9.99
N GLY A 231 3.73 6.50 -9.20
CA GLY A 231 3.85 6.52 -7.75
C GLY A 231 4.36 5.17 -7.21
N TYR A 232 4.58 5.14 -5.90
CA TYR A 232 4.87 3.91 -5.17
C TYR A 232 3.60 3.24 -4.65
N ALA A 233 2.53 4.03 -4.48
CA ALA A 233 1.23 3.56 -4.03
C ALA A 233 0.61 2.54 -5.00
N SER A 234 -0.08 1.56 -4.44
CA SER A 234 -0.85 0.59 -5.21
C SER A 234 -2.30 1.08 -5.35
N PRO A 235 -2.96 0.79 -6.49
CA PRO A 235 -4.34 1.22 -6.69
C PRO A 235 -5.30 0.44 -5.79
N LEU A 236 -6.42 1.09 -5.46
CA LEU A 236 -7.58 0.52 -4.78
C LEU A 236 -8.81 0.67 -5.67
N LEU A 237 -9.59 -0.42 -5.79
CA LEU A 237 -10.85 -0.47 -6.54
C LEU A 237 -12.03 -0.40 -5.58
N PHE A 238 -13.02 0.45 -5.87
CA PHE A 238 -14.21 0.60 -5.06
C PHE A 238 -15.43 1.03 -5.87
N GLU A 239 -16.61 0.87 -5.29
CA GLU A 239 -17.88 1.34 -5.82
C GLU A 239 -18.39 2.53 -5.01
N LEU A 240 -18.93 3.53 -5.70
CA LEU A 240 -19.59 4.70 -5.11
C LEU A 240 -20.50 5.36 -6.15
N GLY A 241 -21.75 5.63 -5.80
CA GLY A 241 -22.72 6.28 -6.70
C GLY A 241 -23.01 5.45 -7.95
N GLY A 242 -23.07 4.12 -7.80
CA GLY A 242 -23.28 3.19 -8.92
C GLY A 242 -22.13 3.10 -9.94
N ARG A 243 -20.97 3.73 -9.67
CA ARG A 243 -19.75 3.64 -10.50
C ARG A 243 -18.65 2.85 -9.82
N ARG A 244 -17.77 2.27 -10.64
CA ARG A 244 -16.54 1.60 -10.22
C ARG A 244 -15.35 2.55 -10.41
N HIS A 245 -14.62 2.80 -9.34
CA HIS A 245 -13.54 3.79 -9.26
C HIS A 245 -12.23 3.12 -8.90
N LEU A 246 -11.15 3.57 -9.51
CA LEU A 246 -9.78 3.32 -9.10
C LEU A 246 -9.23 4.58 -8.46
N VAL A 247 -8.72 4.49 -7.23
CA VAL A 247 -7.93 5.56 -6.61
C VAL A 247 -6.48 5.11 -6.47
N SER A 248 -5.55 5.98 -6.84
CA SER A 248 -4.11 5.71 -6.75
C SER A 248 -3.33 7.01 -6.63
N CYS A 249 -2.00 6.89 -6.58
CA CYS A 249 -1.09 8.03 -6.57
C CYS A 249 -0.05 7.90 -7.67
N SER A 250 0.26 9.03 -8.32
CA SER A 250 1.44 9.21 -9.15
C SER A 250 2.59 9.71 -8.28
N ALA A 251 3.69 10.16 -8.90
CA ALA A 251 4.79 10.79 -8.17
C ALA A 251 4.38 12.12 -7.50
N ARG A 252 3.29 12.77 -7.95
CA ARG A 252 2.91 14.14 -7.49
C ARG A 252 1.42 14.34 -7.23
N HIS A 253 0.56 13.37 -7.56
CA HIS A 253 -0.89 13.52 -7.45
C HIS A 253 -1.53 12.31 -6.80
N VAL A 254 -2.62 12.55 -6.07
CA VAL A 254 -3.68 11.55 -5.87
C VAL A 254 -4.66 11.71 -7.02
N PHE A 255 -5.18 10.62 -7.57
CA PHE A 255 -6.10 10.68 -8.68
C PHE A 255 -7.14 9.57 -8.65
N GLY A 256 -8.29 9.83 -9.28
CA GLY A 256 -9.36 8.89 -9.50
C GLY A 256 -9.54 8.60 -10.99
N VAL A 257 -9.74 7.33 -11.33
CA VAL A 257 -9.99 6.85 -12.69
C VAL A 257 -11.23 5.96 -12.68
N ASP A 258 -12.04 6.05 -13.73
CA ASP A 258 -13.14 5.12 -13.95
C ASP A 258 -12.58 3.74 -14.30
N ALA A 259 -12.93 2.72 -13.50
CA ALA A 259 -12.31 1.40 -13.60
C ALA A 259 -12.63 0.70 -14.94
N ASP A 260 -13.78 1.02 -15.54
CA ASP A 260 -14.29 0.32 -16.70
C ASP A 260 -13.81 0.90 -18.03
N THR A 261 -13.64 2.23 -18.06
CA THR A 261 -13.28 2.98 -19.27
C THR A 261 -11.86 3.51 -19.26
N GLY A 262 -11.23 3.61 -18.08
CA GLY A 262 -9.93 4.25 -17.92
C GLY A 262 -9.99 5.78 -17.95
N LYS A 263 -11.18 6.40 -18.00
CA LYS A 263 -11.31 7.86 -18.01
C LYS A 263 -10.78 8.46 -16.70
N LEU A 264 -9.92 9.46 -16.80
CA LEU A 264 -9.51 10.25 -15.64
C LEU A 264 -10.71 11.03 -15.09
N LEU A 265 -11.03 10.83 -13.83
CA LEU A 265 -12.20 11.43 -13.18
C LEU A 265 -11.83 12.72 -12.45
N TRP A 266 -10.77 12.67 -11.63
CA TRP A 266 -10.32 13.81 -10.85
C TRP A 266 -8.85 13.64 -10.47
N THR A 267 -8.21 14.76 -10.12
CA THR A 267 -6.84 14.80 -9.59
C THR A 267 -6.74 15.76 -8.42
N ALA A 268 -5.79 15.50 -7.54
CA ALA A 268 -5.49 16.33 -6.38
C ALA A 268 -3.97 16.37 -6.18
N PRO A 269 -3.31 17.53 -6.34
CA PRO A 269 -1.85 17.65 -6.16
C PRO A 269 -1.40 17.31 -4.75
N MET A 270 -0.35 16.52 -4.62
CA MET A 270 0.30 16.14 -3.36
C MET A 270 1.83 16.09 -3.54
N PRO A 271 2.48 17.23 -3.85
CA PRO A 271 3.92 17.27 -4.06
C PRO A 271 4.67 17.00 -2.74
N THR A 272 5.67 16.14 -2.78
CA THR A 272 6.62 15.94 -1.68
C THR A 272 8.05 16.21 -2.14
N ARG A 273 8.95 16.46 -1.17
CA ARG A 273 10.35 16.81 -1.48
C ARG A 273 11.03 15.80 -2.42
N TYR A 274 10.72 14.51 -2.26
CA TYR A 274 11.35 13.41 -3.01
C TYR A 274 10.38 12.67 -3.94
N GLU A 275 9.19 13.23 -4.20
CA GLU A 275 8.16 12.60 -5.06
C GLU A 275 7.72 11.22 -4.55
N VAL A 276 7.67 11.09 -3.23
CA VAL A 276 7.25 9.87 -2.54
C VAL A 276 5.80 10.04 -2.09
N ILE A 277 4.90 9.29 -2.70
CA ILE A 277 3.56 8.99 -2.20
C ILE A 277 3.43 7.46 -2.28
N ALA A 278 3.59 6.79 -1.14
CA ALA A 278 3.87 5.34 -1.12
C ALA A 278 2.88 4.48 -0.35
N ASN A 279 1.93 5.08 0.36
CA ASN A 279 0.83 4.32 0.95
C ASN A 279 -0.30 4.12 -0.06
N THR A 280 -0.86 2.91 -0.06
CA THR A 280 -2.15 2.63 -0.73
C THR A 280 -3.22 3.51 -0.09
N PRO A 281 -4.01 4.28 -0.86
CA PRO A 281 -5.12 5.06 -0.33
C PRO A 281 -6.05 4.20 0.52
N VAL A 282 -6.59 4.78 1.60
CA VAL A 282 -7.55 4.12 2.49
C VAL A 282 -8.92 4.72 2.29
N LEU A 283 -9.94 3.89 2.12
CA LEU A 283 -11.32 4.39 2.08
C LEU A 283 -11.91 4.56 3.46
N TYR A 284 -12.72 5.59 3.59
CA TYR A 284 -13.50 5.90 4.78
C TYR A 284 -14.77 6.61 4.34
N LYS A 285 -15.93 5.97 4.52
CA LYS A 285 -17.22 6.47 4.02
C LYS A 285 -17.12 6.78 2.52
N ASP A 286 -17.44 7.97 2.08
CA ASP A 286 -17.32 8.47 0.70
C ASP A 286 -15.97 9.16 0.43
N CYS A 287 -14.95 8.92 1.26
CA CYS A 287 -13.66 9.60 1.20
C CYS A 287 -12.49 8.64 0.95
N ALA A 288 -11.41 9.18 0.37
CA ALA A 288 -10.10 8.56 0.28
C ALA A 288 -9.09 9.34 1.14
N PHE A 289 -8.40 8.64 2.04
CA PHE A 289 -7.32 9.17 2.87
C PHE A 289 -5.96 8.75 2.32
N VAL A 290 -5.04 9.71 2.20
CA VAL A 290 -3.69 9.48 1.68
C VAL A 290 -2.68 10.24 2.55
N THR A 291 -1.52 9.63 2.78
CA THR A 291 -0.37 10.25 3.45
C THR A 291 0.87 10.22 2.58
N ALA A 292 1.79 11.13 2.84
CA ALA A 292 3.10 11.18 2.23
C ALA A 292 4.14 11.82 3.18
N PRO A 293 5.41 11.39 3.13
CA PRO A 293 6.46 11.88 4.01
C PRO A 293 7.09 13.19 3.50
N ASP A 294 8.02 13.73 4.29
CA ASP A 294 8.92 14.83 3.89
C ASP A 294 8.17 16.06 3.33
N PHE A 295 7.07 16.40 4.01
CA PHE A 295 6.20 17.53 3.75
C PHE A 295 6.54 18.71 4.68
N HIS A 296 6.01 19.89 4.37
CA HIS A 296 6.12 21.08 5.22
C HIS A 296 4.81 21.31 5.98
N GLY A 297 4.85 21.66 7.26
CA GLY A 297 3.65 22.03 8.02
C GLY A 297 2.76 20.83 8.40
N ASP A 298 1.48 20.89 8.05
CA ASP A 298 0.39 19.93 8.32
C ASP A 298 -0.06 19.16 7.07
N GLN A 299 0.87 18.98 6.13
CA GLN A 299 0.64 18.44 4.79
C GLN A 299 1.00 16.95 4.66
N GLY A 300 1.04 16.24 5.79
CA GLY A 300 1.50 14.85 5.87
C GLY A 300 0.46 13.88 5.38
N GLY A 301 -0.81 14.22 5.58
CA GLY A 301 -1.95 13.52 5.01
C GLY A 301 -3.11 14.44 4.72
N ARG A 302 -4.05 13.94 3.91
CA ARG A 302 -5.27 14.65 3.54
C ARG A 302 -6.42 13.68 3.31
N LEU A 303 -7.62 14.10 3.68
CA LEU A 303 -8.85 13.38 3.38
C LEU A 303 -9.57 14.06 2.21
N LEU A 304 -9.85 13.26 1.18
CA LEU A 304 -10.51 13.69 -0.04
C LEU A 304 -11.90 13.04 -0.10
N ARG A 305 -12.96 13.85 0.01
CA ARG A 305 -14.32 13.40 -0.26
C ARG A 305 -14.53 13.24 -1.75
N ILE A 306 -15.03 12.09 -2.18
CA ILE A 306 -15.36 11.82 -3.57
C ILE A 306 -16.85 12.10 -3.75
N VAL A 307 -17.17 13.05 -4.62
CA VAL A 307 -18.53 13.48 -4.90
C VAL A 307 -18.91 13.05 -6.30
N VAL A 308 -20.00 12.28 -6.42
CA VAL A 308 -20.56 11.81 -7.69
C VAL A 308 -21.86 12.58 -7.94
N GLU A 309 -21.91 13.35 -9.03
CA GLU A 309 -23.04 14.20 -9.41
C GLU A 309 -23.34 13.96 -10.90
N GLY A 310 -24.34 13.11 -11.19
CA GLY A 310 -24.63 12.66 -12.56
C GLY A 310 -23.42 11.93 -13.16
N ASP A 311 -22.92 12.42 -14.30
CA ASP A 311 -21.70 11.89 -14.94
C ASP A 311 -20.40 12.52 -14.41
N GLY A 312 -20.51 13.55 -13.56
CA GLY A 312 -19.37 14.25 -12.96
C GLY A 312 -18.89 13.54 -11.70
N VAL A 313 -17.56 13.43 -11.56
CA VAL A 313 -16.93 12.98 -10.32
C VAL A 313 -15.83 13.98 -9.96
N ARG A 314 -15.82 14.44 -8.71
CA ARG A 314 -14.84 15.40 -8.21
C ARG A 314 -14.34 15.01 -6.82
N ALA A 315 -13.17 15.48 -6.46
CA ALA A 315 -12.61 15.32 -5.11
C ALA A 315 -12.61 16.66 -4.37
N GLU A 316 -13.20 16.70 -3.18
CA GLU A 316 -13.16 17.84 -2.25
C GLU A 316 -12.20 17.51 -1.10
N GLU A 317 -11.24 18.38 -0.83
CA GLU A 317 -10.41 18.24 0.37
C GLU A 317 -11.18 18.68 1.61
N LEU A 318 -11.33 17.80 2.58
CA LEU A 318 -12.02 18.10 3.83
C LEU A 318 -11.07 18.66 4.90
N TRP A 319 -9.90 18.04 5.06
CA TRP A 319 -8.90 18.44 6.04
C TRP A 319 -7.53 17.86 5.70
N ARG A 320 -6.50 18.37 6.40
CA ARG A 320 -5.11 17.86 6.38
C ARG A 320 -4.61 17.52 7.79
N THR A 321 -3.51 16.78 7.88
CA THR A 321 -2.94 16.28 9.13
C THR A 321 -1.41 16.21 9.11
N ASP A 322 -0.79 16.19 10.28
CA ASP A 322 0.64 15.95 10.45
C ASP A 322 1.02 14.46 10.37
N LEU A 323 0.05 13.53 10.33
CA LEU A 323 0.32 12.11 10.09
C LEU A 323 0.92 11.90 8.70
N ASP A 324 2.15 11.43 8.65
CA ASP A 324 3.00 11.41 7.45
C ASP A 324 3.58 10.04 7.15
N THR A 325 2.74 9.01 7.29
CA THR A 325 3.15 7.63 7.02
C THR A 325 3.80 7.56 5.65
N CYS A 326 5.09 7.22 5.62
CA CYS A 326 5.87 7.09 4.40
C CYS A 326 5.45 5.84 3.63
N HIS A 327 5.53 4.68 4.29
CA HIS A 327 5.12 3.35 3.85
C HIS A 327 4.78 2.51 5.09
N GLY A 328 4.43 1.23 4.91
CA GLY A 328 4.07 0.32 6.01
C GLY A 328 2.56 0.24 6.26
N GLY A 329 1.78 1.11 5.63
CA GLY A 329 0.33 1.02 5.60
C GLY A 329 -0.38 1.92 6.59
N LEU A 330 -1.66 2.10 6.29
CA LEU A 330 -2.65 2.86 7.03
C LEU A 330 -3.89 1.97 7.16
N ILE A 331 -4.52 1.92 8.33
CA ILE A 331 -5.73 1.12 8.55
C ILE A 331 -6.83 2.02 9.08
N ALA A 332 -8.03 1.96 8.47
CA ALA A 332 -9.23 2.57 9.02
C ALA A 332 -9.96 1.54 9.90
N LEU A 333 -10.18 1.88 11.18
CA LEU A 333 -11.00 1.09 12.10
C LEU A 333 -12.09 2.01 12.67
N GLY A 334 -13.31 1.88 12.16
CA GLY A 334 -14.39 2.83 12.48
C GLY A 334 -14.02 4.26 12.07
N ASP A 335 -14.15 5.20 12.99
CA ASP A 335 -13.81 6.62 12.79
C ASP A 335 -12.36 6.97 13.20
N VAL A 336 -11.45 6.00 13.14
CA VAL A 336 -10.03 6.16 13.52
C VAL A 336 -9.11 5.65 12.42
N PHE A 337 -8.17 6.48 12.00
CA PHE A 337 -7.06 6.05 11.14
C PHE A 337 -5.83 5.71 11.98
N TRP A 338 -5.29 4.52 11.76
CA TRP A 338 -4.05 4.03 12.35
C TRP A 338 -2.93 4.13 11.34
N GLY A 339 -1.78 4.64 11.78
CA GLY A 339 -0.64 4.92 10.93
C GLY A 339 0.64 5.12 11.72
N SER A 340 1.71 5.48 11.02
CA SER A 340 2.99 5.85 11.62
C SER A 340 3.47 7.22 11.16
N TRP A 341 4.27 7.89 11.97
CA TRP A 341 4.94 9.12 11.58
C TRP A 341 6.36 8.82 11.12
N TYR A 342 6.80 9.52 10.09
CA TYR A 342 8.14 9.40 9.53
C TYR A 342 9.19 10.08 10.44
N ARG A 343 10.45 10.07 9.97
CA ARG A 343 11.71 10.43 10.66
C ARG A 343 11.69 11.55 11.70
N ARG A 344 10.80 12.54 11.58
CA ARG A 344 10.71 13.65 12.55
C ARG A 344 10.19 13.18 13.91
N TYR A 345 9.15 12.35 13.92
CA TYR A 345 8.61 11.75 15.15
C TYR A 345 9.05 10.29 15.30
N ASP A 346 9.08 9.53 14.20
CA ASP A 346 9.43 8.10 14.13
C ASP A 346 8.64 7.27 15.16
N GLY A 347 7.36 7.07 14.89
CA GLY A 347 6.44 6.48 15.86
C GLY A 347 5.16 5.94 15.24
N VAL A 348 4.32 5.30 16.06
CA VAL A 348 3.02 4.72 15.66
C VAL A 348 1.89 5.31 16.49
N GLY A 349 0.70 5.41 15.91
CA GLY A 349 -0.47 5.89 16.62
C GLY A 349 -1.71 5.97 15.75
N CYS A 350 -2.58 6.90 16.11
CA CYS A 350 -3.84 7.12 15.42
C CYS A 350 -4.30 8.58 15.43
N ILE A 351 -5.12 8.89 14.43
CA ILE A 351 -5.81 10.16 14.26
C ILE A 351 -7.32 9.93 14.16
N ASP A 352 -8.08 10.96 14.52
CA ASP A 352 -9.53 11.01 14.33
C ASP A 352 -9.86 11.20 12.85
N ALA A 353 -10.69 10.31 12.28
CA ALA A 353 -10.98 10.31 10.84
C ALA A 353 -11.90 11.47 10.40
N LEU A 354 -12.59 12.13 11.33
CA LEU A 354 -13.47 13.26 11.02
C LEU A 354 -12.69 14.59 11.00
N THR A 355 -11.66 14.71 11.84
CA THR A 355 -10.98 15.98 12.10
C THR A 355 -9.49 15.99 11.72
N GLY A 356 -8.90 14.82 11.47
CA GLY A 356 -7.48 14.68 11.19
C GLY A 356 -6.55 14.89 12.39
N LYS A 357 -7.10 15.09 13.59
CA LYS A 357 -6.32 15.37 14.79
C LYS A 357 -5.71 14.10 15.37
N THR A 358 -4.46 14.19 15.80
CA THR A 358 -3.79 13.11 16.55
C THR A 358 -4.57 12.82 17.84
N LEU A 359 -5.00 11.56 17.99
CA LEU A 359 -5.64 11.07 19.20
C LEU A 359 -4.61 10.50 20.17
N ARG A 360 -3.76 9.60 19.66
CA ARG A 360 -2.68 8.94 20.43
C ARG A 360 -1.49 8.66 19.52
N ARG A 361 -0.28 8.69 20.07
CA ARG A 361 0.93 8.20 19.42
C ARG A 361 2.00 7.86 20.45
N THR A 362 2.89 6.94 20.10
CA THR A 362 4.09 6.58 20.87
C THR A 362 5.29 6.50 19.94
N SER A 363 6.47 6.83 20.47
CA SER A 363 7.77 6.66 19.82
C SER A 363 8.56 5.47 20.41
N GLU A 364 7.92 4.63 21.22
CA GLU A 364 8.51 3.37 21.71
C GLU A 364 8.79 2.37 20.59
N LEU A 365 8.01 2.45 19.51
CA LEU A 365 8.20 1.71 18.27
C LEU A 365 8.46 2.71 17.16
N SER A 366 9.46 2.45 16.32
CA SER A 366 9.68 3.23 15.10
C SER A 366 8.50 3.09 14.13
N MET A 367 8.48 3.88 13.05
CA MET A 367 7.58 3.63 11.91
C MET A 367 7.69 2.17 11.42
N GLY A 368 6.68 1.66 10.74
CA GLY A 368 6.60 0.22 10.49
C GLY A 368 5.36 -0.20 9.72
N SER A 369 5.31 -1.49 9.43
CA SER A 369 4.27 -2.11 8.63
C SER A 369 3.17 -2.73 9.50
N MET A 370 1.90 -2.60 9.10
CA MET A 370 0.77 -3.07 9.92
C MET A 370 -0.25 -3.92 9.18
N VAL A 371 -0.85 -4.85 9.93
CA VAL A 371 -2.06 -5.59 9.56
C VAL A 371 -2.97 -5.67 10.80
N TYR A 372 -4.27 -5.54 10.60
CA TYR A 372 -5.27 -5.74 11.66
C TYR A 372 -5.85 -7.15 11.56
N ALA A 373 -5.98 -7.83 12.69
CA ALA A 373 -6.71 -9.09 12.78
C ALA A 373 -7.23 -9.29 14.22
N ASP A 374 -8.41 -9.88 14.35
CA ASP A 374 -8.99 -10.30 15.64
C ASP A 374 -8.86 -9.30 16.80
N GLY A 375 -9.16 -8.02 16.56
CA GLY A 375 -9.13 -6.98 17.61
C GLY A 375 -7.73 -6.49 18.00
N ARG A 376 -6.71 -6.79 17.19
CA ARG A 376 -5.32 -6.35 17.42
C ARG A 376 -4.69 -5.78 16.14
N LEU A 377 -3.77 -4.85 16.33
CA LEU A 377 -2.84 -4.43 15.28
C LEU A 377 -1.53 -5.20 15.45
N TYR A 378 -1.18 -5.95 14.41
CA TYR A 378 0.10 -6.62 14.27
C TYR A 378 1.04 -5.66 13.56
N TYR A 379 2.01 -5.12 14.30
CA TYR A 379 2.85 -4.01 13.87
C TYR A 379 4.32 -4.42 13.84
N LEU A 380 4.89 -4.46 12.64
CA LEU A 380 6.31 -4.71 12.41
C LEU A 380 7.05 -3.39 12.29
N ALA A 381 7.66 -2.94 13.38
CA ALA A 381 8.47 -1.73 13.40
C ALA A 381 9.71 -1.94 12.49
N GLN A 382 10.09 -0.90 11.74
CA GLN A 382 11.20 -0.95 10.78
C GLN A 382 12.55 -1.32 11.42
N ARG A 383 12.67 -1.19 12.75
CA ARG A 383 13.84 -1.60 13.54
C ARG A 383 13.85 -3.08 13.95
N GLY A 384 12.91 -3.89 13.45
CA GLY A 384 12.85 -5.33 13.69
C GLY A 384 12.16 -5.73 15.00
N VAL A 385 11.24 -4.92 15.51
CA VAL A 385 10.36 -5.30 16.62
C VAL A 385 8.99 -5.62 16.05
N MET A 386 8.51 -6.83 16.30
CA MET A 386 7.13 -7.20 16.03
C MET A 386 6.32 -6.98 17.30
N ALA A 387 5.28 -6.15 17.23
CA ALA A 387 4.43 -5.78 18.35
C ALA A 387 2.97 -6.12 18.07
N LEU A 388 2.26 -6.48 19.13
CA LEU A 388 0.81 -6.63 19.14
C LEU A 388 0.24 -5.43 19.90
N LEU A 389 -0.48 -4.55 19.21
CA LEU A 389 -1.04 -3.33 19.78
C LEU A 389 -2.53 -3.49 20.00
N LYS A 390 -3.06 -2.85 21.06
CA LYS A 390 -4.50 -2.67 21.24
C LYS A 390 -4.96 -1.40 20.50
N PRO A 391 -5.74 -1.51 19.42
CA PRO A 391 -6.14 -0.37 18.61
C PRO A 391 -7.37 0.35 19.17
N ASP A 392 -7.22 0.90 20.38
CA ASP A 392 -8.25 1.68 21.07
C ASP A 392 -7.64 3.02 21.50
N PRO A 393 -8.11 4.18 21.01
CA PRO A 393 -7.55 5.47 21.40
C PRO A 393 -7.63 5.76 22.92
N SER A 394 -8.59 5.18 23.63
CA SER A 394 -8.72 5.33 25.08
C SER A 394 -7.70 4.47 25.85
N ASP A 395 -7.32 3.32 25.29
CA ASP A 395 -6.40 2.34 25.89
C ASP A 395 -5.31 1.88 24.90
N PHE A 396 -4.72 2.84 24.18
CA PHE A 396 -3.69 2.54 23.19
C PHE A 396 -2.41 2.14 23.91
N ARG A 397 -1.99 0.88 23.69
CA ARG A 397 -0.80 0.30 24.31
C ARG A 397 -0.23 -0.85 23.50
N ILE A 398 1.06 -1.11 23.72
CA ILE A 398 1.73 -2.33 23.31
C ILE A 398 1.30 -3.44 24.29
N VAL A 399 0.66 -4.49 23.79
CA VAL A 399 0.19 -5.62 24.61
C VAL A 399 1.33 -6.62 24.83
N SER A 400 2.00 -6.99 23.76
CA SER A 400 3.17 -7.87 23.77
C SER A 400 4.04 -7.58 22.56
N GLN A 401 5.32 -7.92 22.64
CA GLN A 401 6.25 -7.73 21.52
C GLN A 401 7.41 -8.73 21.59
N PHE A 402 8.06 -8.94 20.45
CA PHE A 402 9.30 -9.71 20.38
C PHE A 402 10.23 -9.14 19.32
N ALA A 403 11.52 -9.41 19.46
CA ALA A 403 12.49 -9.09 18.44
C ALA A 403 12.33 -10.07 17.28
N PHE A 404 11.97 -9.56 16.09
CA PHE A 404 11.98 -10.37 14.89
C PHE A 404 13.43 -10.77 14.58
N PRO A 405 13.74 -12.07 14.39
CA PRO A 405 15.06 -12.48 13.93
C PRO A 405 15.34 -11.75 12.62
N GLY A 406 16.23 -10.77 12.65
CA GLY A 406 16.58 -10.03 11.44
C GLY A 406 17.31 -10.95 10.46
N GLY A 407 16.97 -10.86 9.18
CA GLY A 407 17.90 -11.17 8.09
C GLY A 407 19.18 -10.31 8.11
N GLU A 408 20.10 -10.61 7.18
CA GLU A 408 21.28 -9.84 6.83
C GLU A 408 20.92 -8.43 6.37
N GLY A 409 21.82 -7.48 6.60
CA GLY A 409 21.66 -6.10 6.14
C GLY A 409 21.38 -5.10 7.25
N ARG A 410 20.76 -3.97 6.89
CA ARG A 410 20.43 -2.93 7.85
C ARG A 410 19.28 -3.44 8.71
N ARG A 411 19.23 -2.97 9.96
CA ARG A 411 18.13 -3.32 10.88
C ARG A 411 17.00 -2.31 10.80
N SER A 412 17.14 -1.22 10.06
CA SER A 412 16.20 -0.10 9.98
C SER A 412 15.38 -0.07 8.68
N ASP A 413 15.33 -1.19 7.96
CA ASP A 413 14.59 -1.39 6.71
C ASP A 413 13.72 -2.67 6.72
N VAL A 414 13.21 -3.06 7.89
CA VAL A 414 12.22 -4.14 8.00
C VAL A 414 10.85 -3.63 7.55
N TRP A 415 10.62 -3.59 6.22
CA TRP A 415 9.45 -2.92 5.62
C TRP A 415 8.40 -3.86 5.02
N ALA A 416 8.64 -5.17 4.93
CA ALA A 416 7.64 -6.10 4.42
C ALA A 416 6.39 -6.09 5.32
N HIS A 417 5.20 -6.12 4.72
CA HIS A 417 3.97 -6.16 5.50
C HIS A 417 3.78 -7.57 6.10
N PRO A 418 3.40 -7.64 7.39
CA PRO A 418 2.95 -8.90 7.97
C PRO A 418 1.72 -9.44 7.24
N VAL A 419 1.63 -10.76 7.13
CA VAL A 419 0.47 -11.46 6.57
C VAL A 419 -0.08 -12.42 7.61
N ILE A 420 -1.40 -12.47 7.73
CA ILE A 420 -2.10 -13.38 8.65
C ILE A 420 -3.14 -14.15 7.88
N LEU A 421 -3.03 -15.47 7.92
CA LEU A 421 -3.98 -16.40 7.31
C LEU A 421 -3.97 -17.73 8.07
N ASP A 422 -5.13 -18.30 8.33
CA ASP A 422 -5.35 -19.58 9.00
C ASP A 422 -4.60 -19.73 10.33
N GLY A 423 -4.65 -18.68 11.16
CA GLY A 423 -3.91 -18.63 12.44
C GLY A 423 -2.38 -18.60 12.31
N ARG A 424 -1.83 -18.34 11.12
CA ARG A 424 -0.38 -18.21 10.88
C ARG A 424 0.00 -16.78 10.58
N LEU A 425 1.09 -16.31 11.21
CA LEU A 425 1.69 -15.00 10.97
C LEU A 425 2.98 -15.16 10.17
N TYR A 426 3.04 -14.52 9.01
CA TYR A 426 4.19 -14.55 8.10
C TYR A 426 4.94 -13.23 8.15
N LEU A 427 6.21 -13.28 8.52
CA LEU A 427 7.08 -12.11 8.66
C LEU A 427 8.33 -12.27 7.80
N ARG A 428 8.71 -11.20 7.11
CA ARG A 428 9.87 -11.19 6.22
C ARG A 428 10.83 -10.05 6.53
N HIS A 429 12.12 -10.35 6.48
CA HIS A 429 13.19 -9.37 6.34
C HIS A 429 14.21 -9.88 5.33
N HIS A 430 14.29 -9.22 4.17
CA HIS A 430 15.19 -9.58 3.07
C HIS A 430 15.10 -11.08 2.71
N GLU A 431 16.20 -11.81 2.91
CA GLU A 431 16.34 -13.22 2.55
C GLU A 431 15.65 -14.18 3.53
N LEU A 432 15.16 -13.69 4.67
CA LEU A 432 14.50 -14.48 5.70
C LEU A 432 12.98 -14.27 5.67
N LEU A 433 12.24 -15.38 5.62
CA LEU A 433 10.79 -15.44 5.89
C LEU A 433 10.55 -16.47 7.00
N VAL A 434 9.76 -16.09 8.00
CA VAL A 434 9.41 -16.96 9.13
C VAL A 434 7.89 -17.02 9.25
N CYS A 435 7.38 -18.23 9.51
CA CYS A 435 5.98 -18.46 9.83
C CYS A 435 5.84 -18.76 11.32
N TYR A 436 4.92 -18.07 11.98
CA TYR A 436 4.61 -18.24 13.39
C TYR A 436 3.17 -18.74 13.58
N ASP A 437 2.96 -19.54 14.61
CA ASP A 437 1.63 -19.95 15.06
C ASP A 437 1.06 -18.88 15.99
N VAL A 438 -0.01 -18.23 15.55
CA VAL A 438 -0.72 -17.19 16.31
C VAL A 438 -2.16 -17.61 16.62
N LYS A 439 -2.49 -18.90 16.48
CA LYS A 439 -3.82 -19.41 16.80
C LYS A 439 -3.99 -19.51 18.33
N ALA A 440 -5.14 -19.04 18.84
CA ALA A 440 -5.55 -19.30 20.20
C ALA A 440 -5.98 -20.78 20.33
N ARG A 441 -5.61 -21.39 21.46
CA ARG A 441 -5.92 -22.80 21.74
C ARG A 441 -7.41 -23.06 21.90
#